data_AF-A8Q3B3-F1
#
_entry.id   AF-A8Q3B3-F1
#
_cell.length_a   1.000
_cell.length_b   1.000
_cell.length_c   1.000
_cell.angle_alpha   90.00
_cell.angle_beta   90.00
_cell.angle_gamma   90.00
#
_symmetry.space_group_name_H-M   'P 1'
#
loop_
_entity.id
_entity.type
_entity.pdbx_description
1 polymer ?
#
loop_
_entity_poly.entity_id
_entity_poly.type
_entity_poly.pdbx_seq_one_letter_code
_entity_poly.pdbx_strand_id
1 'polypeptide(L)'
;MPRNVPTILKDAAPFLARADEVIKADPIISYWCKYYAAQIGIEKSAGDTEAQSFLMQLMDELERLKDSMSEQDAVKSETVAYAYIENFALRIFLGADNQDRQGQASR
;
A
#
# COMPACT_ATOMS: atom_id res chain seq x y z
N MET A 1 3.61 2.42 16.01
CA MET A 1 2.53 1.58 16.57
C MET A 1 1.80 0.96 15.39
N PRO A 2 1.45 -0.34 15.44
CA PRO A 2 0.66 -0.95 14.38
C PRO A 2 -0.68 -0.23 14.25
N ARG A 3 -1.08 0.05 13.01
CA ARG A 3 -2.36 0.68 12.69
C ARG A 3 -3.50 -0.18 13.23
N ASN A 4 -4.42 0.40 13.99
CA ASN A 4 -5.61 -0.31 14.44
C ASN A 4 -6.61 -0.36 13.29
N VAL A 5 -6.59 -1.45 12.52
CA VAL A 5 -7.48 -1.65 11.37
C VAL A 5 -8.78 -2.28 11.86
N PRO A 6 -9.95 -1.66 11.60
CA PRO A 6 -11.24 -2.23 11.98
C PRO A 6 -11.41 -3.64 11.45
N THR A 7 -12.06 -4.53 12.23
CA THR A 7 -12.15 -5.97 11.89
C THR A 7 -12.83 -6.21 10.54
N ILE A 8 -13.84 -5.40 10.20
CA ILE A 8 -14.53 -5.45 8.90
C ILE A 8 -13.61 -5.13 7.71
N LEU A 9 -12.49 -4.45 7.96
CA LEU A 9 -11.47 -4.06 7.00
C LEU A 9 -10.21 -4.96 7.05
N LYS A 10 -10.28 -6.15 7.67
CA LYS A 10 -9.13 -7.06 7.80
C LYS A 10 -8.45 -7.40 6.46
N ASP A 11 -9.19 -7.40 5.36
CA ASP A 11 -8.66 -7.73 4.02
C ASP A 11 -7.77 -6.59 3.46
N ALA A 12 -7.92 -5.37 3.97
CA ALA A 12 -7.04 -4.24 3.66
C ALA A 12 -5.74 -4.26 4.50
N ALA A 13 -5.71 -4.99 5.63
CA ALA A 13 -4.61 -4.95 6.58
C ALA A 13 -3.24 -5.33 6.00
N PRO A 14 -3.10 -6.36 5.13
CA PRO A 14 -1.80 -6.69 4.53
C PRO A 14 -1.22 -5.55 3.68
N PHE A 15 -2.08 -4.83 2.94
CA PHE A 15 -1.66 -3.70 2.11
C PHE A 15 -1.25 -2.49 2.95
N LEU A 16 -1.98 -2.23 4.04
CA LEU A 16 -1.64 -1.16 4.97
C LEU A 16 -0.33 -1.47 5.71
N ALA A 17 -0.10 -2.73 6.10
CA ALA A 17 1.15 -3.17 6.69
C ALA A 17 2.32 -2.97 5.71
N ARG A 18 2.16 -3.40 4.46
CA ARG A 18 3.16 -3.17 3.41
C ARG A 18 3.42 -1.68 3.18
N ALA A 19 2.38 -0.85 3.20
CA ALA A 19 2.52 0.59 3.07
C ALA A 19 3.38 1.19 4.19
N ASP A 20 3.20 0.74 5.43
CA ASP A 20 3.98 1.20 6.58
C ASP A 20 5.43 0.68 6.56
N GLU A 21 5.65 -0.54 6.04
CA GLU A 21 7.00 -1.11 5.85
C GLU A 21 7.82 -0.31 4.84
N VAL A 22 7.19 0.13 3.74
CA VAL A 22 7.91 0.70 2.59
C VAL A 22 7.91 2.22 2.56
N ILE A 23 7.10 2.93 3.36
CA ILE A 23 6.95 4.39 3.28
C ILE A 23 8.28 5.17 3.29
N LYS A 24 9.29 4.70 4.04
CA LYS A 24 10.61 5.34 4.09
C LYS A 24 11.47 5.00 2.86
N ALA A 25 11.33 3.81 2.33
CA ALA A 25 12.15 3.31 1.22
C ALA A 25 11.58 3.72 -0.14
N ASP A 26 10.25 3.67 -0.27
CA ASP A 26 9.50 3.96 -1.47
C ASP A 26 8.09 4.50 -1.12
N PRO A 27 7.93 5.83 -1.01
CA PRO A 27 6.65 6.43 -0.67
C PRO A 27 5.60 6.30 -1.79
N ILE A 28 6.02 6.08 -3.04
CA ILE A 28 5.10 5.84 -4.18
C ILE A 28 4.42 4.49 -4.00
N ILE A 29 5.16 3.43 -3.66
CA ILE A 29 4.55 2.13 -3.34
C ILE A 29 3.64 2.23 -2.12
N SER A 30 4.06 2.96 -1.08
CA SER A 30 3.21 3.17 0.11
C SER A 30 1.88 3.83 -0.25
N TYR A 31 1.90 4.86 -1.10
CA TYR A 31 0.69 5.51 -1.62
C TYR A 31 -0.23 4.50 -2.34
N TRP A 32 0.30 3.70 -3.27
CA TRP A 32 -0.53 2.74 -4.02
C TRP A 32 -1.05 1.58 -3.17
N CYS A 33 -0.28 1.13 -2.17
CA CYS A 33 -0.77 0.15 -1.19
C CYS A 33 -1.93 0.73 -0.35
N LYS A 34 -1.83 1.99 0.10
CA LYS A 34 -2.92 2.68 0.82
C LYS A 34 -4.13 2.93 -0.09
N TYR A 35 -3.91 3.28 -1.35
CA TYR A 35 -4.97 3.52 -2.32
C TYR A 35 -5.79 2.26 -2.56
N TYR A 36 -5.12 1.13 -2.80
CA TYR A 36 -5.80 -0.15 -2.96
C TYR A 36 -6.51 -0.61 -1.68
N ALA A 37 -5.90 -0.39 -0.51
CA ALA A 37 -6.55 -0.65 0.77
C ALA A 37 -7.83 0.19 0.97
N ALA A 38 -7.82 1.46 0.55
CA ALA A 38 -8.98 2.34 0.60
C ALA A 38 -10.10 1.84 -0.34
N GLN A 39 -9.77 1.38 -1.55
CA GLN A 39 -10.74 0.78 -2.47
C GLN A 39 -11.45 -0.42 -1.85
N ILE A 40 -10.69 -1.36 -1.26
CA ILE A 40 -11.25 -2.51 -0.52
C ILE A 40 -12.18 -2.04 0.60
N GLY A 41 -11.78 -1.00 1.34
CA GLY A 41 -12.55 -0.55 2.50
C GLY A 41 -13.83 0.20 2.13
N ILE A 42 -13.83 0.98 1.05
CA ILE A 42 -15.03 1.68 0.56
C ILE A 42 -16.14 0.66 0.27
N GLU A 43 -15.81 -0.46 -0.37
CA GLU A 43 -16.77 -1.53 -0.67
C GLU A 43 -17.38 -2.19 0.60
N LYS A 44 -16.68 -2.14 1.74
CA LYS A 44 -17.02 -2.89 2.96
C LYS A 44 -17.51 -2.02 4.12
N SER A 45 -17.32 -0.71 4.08
CA SER A 45 -17.56 0.19 5.21
C SER A 45 -19.01 0.66 5.38
N ALA A 46 -19.91 0.27 4.47
CA ALA A 46 -21.30 0.72 4.51
C ALA A 46 -22.00 0.30 5.83
N GLY A 47 -22.48 1.29 6.59
CA GLY A 47 -23.17 1.08 7.86
C GLY A 47 -22.27 0.83 9.07
N ASP A 48 -20.95 0.89 8.91
CA ASP A 48 -19.98 0.74 10.00
C ASP A 48 -19.23 2.05 10.27
N THR A 49 -19.57 2.71 11.38
CA THR A 49 -19.02 4.03 11.75
C THR A 49 -17.51 3.99 12.00
N GLU A 50 -16.98 2.89 12.55
CA GLU A 50 -15.55 2.75 12.84
C GLU A 50 -14.76 2.64 11.54
N ALA A 51 -15.23 1.80 10.60
CA ALA A 51 -14.66 1.66 9.28
C ALA A 51 -14.72 2.96 8.47
N GLN A 52 -15.83 3.70 8.53
CA GLN A 52 -15.96 4.99 7.87
C GLN A 52 -14.98 6.03 8.45
N SER A 53 -14.86 6.11 9.77
CA SER A 53 -13.89 7.00 10.43
C SER A 53 -12.45 6.66 10.05
N PHE A 54 -12.12 5.38 10.01
CA PHE A 54 -10.83 4.90 9.57
C PHE A 54 -10.53 5.28 8.11
N LEU A 55 -11.51 5.13 7.21
CA LEU A 55 -11.34 5.46 5.80
C LEU A 55 -11.18 6.97 5.57
N MET A 56 -11.88 7.83 6.32
CA MET A 56 -11.64 9.27 6.26
C MET A 56 -10.18 9.61 6.59
N GLN A 57 -9.64 9.03 7.66
CA GLN A 57 -8.23 9.23 8.02
C GLN A 57 -7.27 8.69 6.95
N LEU A 58 -7.59 7.54 6.34
CA LEU A 58 -6.79 6.95 5.27
C LEU A 58 -6.79 7.83 4.01
N MET A 59 -7.94 8.43 3.67
CA MET A 59 -8.07 9.36 2.54
C MET A 59 -7.27 10.65 2.78
N ASP A 60 -7.33 11.21 4.00
CA ASP A 60 -6.50 12.37 4.37
C ASP A 60 -4.99 12.07 4.22
N GLU A 61 -4.55 10.86 4.60
CA GLU A 61 -3.17 10.43 4.40
C GLU A 61 -2.80 10.30 2.93
N LEU A 62 -3.71 9.77 2.10
CA LEU A 62 -3.51 9.64 0.66
C LEU A 62 -3.35 11.01 -0.01
N GLU A 63 -4.18 11.98 0.36
CA GLU A 63 -4.10 13.36 -0.14
C GLU A 63 -2.74 13.99 0.23
N ARG A 64 -2.32 13.89 1.49
CA ARG A 64 -1.01 14.41 1.93
C ARG A 64 0.16 13.77 1.19
N LEU A 65 0.12 12.44 1.00
CA LEU A 65 1.17 11.73 0.26
C LEU A 65 1.21 12.16 -1.20
N LYS A 66 0.04 12.24 -1.83
CA LYS A 66 -0.10 12.70 -3.22
C LYS A 66 0.48 14.10 -3.39
N ASP A 67 0.15 15.03 -2.51
CA ASP A 67 0.66 16.41 -2.56
C ASP A 67 2.18 16.47 -2.40
N SER A 68 2.72 15.67 -1.47
CA SER A 68 4.17 15.59 -1.22
C SER A 68 4.97 15.01 -2.40
N MET A 69 4.31 14.28 -3.29
CA MET A 69 4.89 13.63 -4.47
C MET A 69 4.21 14.10 -5.75
N SER A 70 3.64 15.31 -5.72
CA SER A 70 2.82 15.84 -6.81
C SER A 70 3.54 15.99 -8.13
N GLU A 71 4.88 15.89 -8.19
CA GLU A 71 5.66 15.89 -9.42
C GLU A 71 6.03 14.49 -9.95
N GLN A 72 5.69 13.43 -9.23
CA GLN A 72 6.00 12.05 -9.63
C GLN A 72 4.95 11.52 -10.61
N ASP A 73 5.37 11.16 -11.84
CA ASP A 73 4.46 10.63 -12.87
C ASP A 73 3.74 9.35 -12.42
N ALA A 74 4.42 8.50 -11.64
CA ALA A 74 3.86 7.30 -11.05
C ALA A 74 2.78 7.56 -9.98
N VAL A 75 2.60 8.81 -9.54
CA VAL A 75 1.49 9.25 -8.66
C VAL A 75 0.38 9.93 -9.48
N LYS A 76 0.73 10.62 -10.57
CA LYS A 76 -0.21 11.32 -11.47
C LYS A 76 -0.97 10.36 -12.40
N SER A 77 -0.36 9.24 -12.79
CA SER A 77 -0.89 8.32 -13.81
C SER A 77 -0.92 6.90 -13.30
N GLU A 78 -2.11 6.29 -13.24
CA GLU A 78 -2.28 4.87 -12.94
C GLU A 78 -1.52 3.98 -13.95
N THR A 79 -1.45 4.38 -15.23
CA THR A 79 -0.69 3.63 -16.24
C THR A 79 0.80 3.57 -15.92
N VAL A 80 1.40 4.70 -15.51
CA VAL A 80 2.81 4.75 -15.08
C VAL A 80 2.98 4.00 -13.76
N ALA A 81 2.02 4.11 -12.86
CA ALA A 81 2.01 3.40 -11.59
C ALA A 81 2.06 1.88 -11.76
N TYR A 82 1.31 1.31 -12.73
CA TYR A 82 1.34 -0.14 -12.99
C TYR A 82 2.75 -0.63 -13.29
N ALA A 83 3.46 0.03 -14.21
CA ALA A 83 4.85 -0.32 -14.53
C ALA A 83 5.78 -0.14 -13.32
N TYR A 84 5.57 0.90 -12.51
CA TYR A 84 6.35 1.15 -11.31
C TYR A 84 6.18 0.02 -10.27
N ILE A 85 4.93 -0.34 -9.98
CA ILE A 85 4.55 -1.39 -9.03
C ILE A 85 5.04 -2.77 -9.52
N GLU A 86 4.90 -3.07 -10.81
CA GLU A 86 5.36 -4.32 -11.42
C GLU A 86 6.88 -4.47 -11.27
N ASN A 87 7.65 -3.42 -11.61
CA ASN A 87 9.10 -3.45 -11.45
C ASN A 87 9.55 -3.59 -9.99
N PHE A 88 8.84 -2.93 -9.06
CA PHE A 88 9.06 -3.09 -7.63
C PHE A 88 8.82 -4.55 -7.18
N ALA A 89 7.69 -5.13 -7.56
CA ALA A 89 7.33 -6.50 -7.24
C ALA A 89 8.33 -7.51 -7.83
N LEU A 90 8.72 -7.31 -9.10
CA LEU A 90 9.69 -8.15 -9.79
C LEU A 90 11.06 -8.14 -9.10
N ARG A 91 11.54 -6.97 -8.64
CA ARG A 91 12.79 -6.88 -7.89
C ARG A 91 12.77 -7.68 -6.60
N ILE A 92 11.68 -7.58 -5.83
CA ILE A 92 11.53 -8.34 -4.58
C ILE A 92 11.49 -9.84 -4.88
N PHE A 93 10.68 -10.23 -5.87
CA PHE A 93 10.53 -11.62 -6.27
C PHE A 93 11.87 -12.24 -6.71
N LEU A 94 12.60 -11.57 -7.62
CA LEU A 94 13.90 -12.04 -8.07
C LEU A 94 14.94 -12.11 -6.94
N GLY A 95 14.90 -11.16 -6.00
CA GLY A 95 15.74 -11.21 -4.81
C GLY A 95 15.51 -12.48 -3.98
N ALA A 96 14.25 -12.79 -3.71
CA ALA A 96 13.85 -13.99 -2.97
C ALA A 96 14.15 -15.28 -3.74
N ASP A 97 13.83 -15.35 -5.05
CA ASP A 97 14.11 -16.51 -5.92
C ASP A 97 15.62 -16.79 -5.98
N ASN A 98 16.46 -15.76 -6.07
CA ASN A 98 17.91 -15.94 -6.06
C ASN A 98 18.43 -16.49 -4.72
N GLN A 99 17.89 -16.03 -3.58
CA GLN A 99 18.25 -16.57 -2.26
C GLN A 99 17.82 -18.02 -2.11
N ASP A 100 16.62 -18.36 -2.56
CA ASP A 100 16.08 -19.73 -2.52
C ASP A 100 16.94 -20.69 -3.37
N ARG A 101 17.26 -20.30 -4.61
CA ARG A 101 18.15 -21.09 -5.50
C ARG A 101 19.55 -21.30 -4.94
N GLN A 102 20.02 -20.41 -4.07
CA GLN A 102 21.31 -20.53 -3.40
C GLN A 102 21.23 -21.31 -2.07
N GLY A 103 20.04 -21.77 -1.67
CA GLY A 103 19.81 -22.44 -0.39
C GLY A 103 19.94 -21.49 0.82
N GLN A 104 19.78 -20.19 0.61
CA GLN A 104 19.93 -19.13 1.61
C GLN A 104 18.60 -18.47 1.99
N ALA A 105 17.47 -19.12 1.68
CA ALA A 105 16.15 -18.60 2.02
C ALA A 105 16.03 -18.34 3.53
N SER A 106 15.64 -17.12 3.89
CA SER A 106 15.40 -16.70 5.27
C SER A 106 14.05 -15.98 5.37
N ARG A 107 13.51 -15.93 6.59
CA ARG A 107 12.29 -15.17 6.92
C ARG A 107 12.57 -13.69 7.08
#